data_AF-A0A8D1FHH1-F1
#
_entry.id   AF-A0A8D1FHH1-F1
#
_cell.length_a   1.000
_cell.length_b   1.000
_cell.length_c   1.000
_cell.angle_alpha   90.00
_cell.angle_beta   90.00
_cell.angle_gamma   90.00
#
_symmetry.space_group_name_H-M   'P 1'
#
loop_
_entity.id
_entity.type
_entity.pdbx_description
1 polymer ?
#
loop_
_entity_poly.entity_id
_entity_poly.type
_entity_poly.pdbx_seq_one_letter_code
_entity_poly.pdbx_strand_id
1 'polypeptide(L)'
;MAAANKAVLGPLVGAVDQGTSSTRFLVFNSKTAELLSHHQVELKQEFPKEGWVEQDPKEILNSVYECIEKTCEKLGQLNIDISNIKGRVGCSVLAFWTYSGAILFFSCHCEDDT
;
A
#
# COMPACT_ATOMS: atom_id res chain seq x y z
N MET A 1 -32.71 -6.12 15.40
CA MET A 1 -31.57 -5.27 14.97
C MET A 1 -31.26 -5.64 13.53
N ALA A 2 -31.52 -4.72 12.59
CA ALA A 2 -31.29 -4.98 11.17
C ALA A 2 -29.78 -5.09 10.92
N ALA A 3 -29.32 -6.23 10.42
CA ALA A 3 -27.95 -6.35 9.93
C ALA A 3 -27.76 -5.31 8.83
N ALA A 4 -26.76 -4.43 8.98
CA ALA A 4 -26.41 -3.45 7.96
C ALA A 4 -26.17 -4.21 6.64
N ASN A 5 -26.95 -3.88 5.63
CA ASN A 5 -26.89 -4.54 4.33
C ASN A 5 -25.58 -4.08 3.66
N LYS A 6 -24.52 -4.86 3.84
CA LYS A 6 -23.22 -4.59 3.22
C LYS A 6 -23.35 -4.67 1.71
N ALA A 7 -22.78 -3.71 1.00
CA ALA A 7 -22.69 -3.79 -0.45
C ALA A 7 -21.79 -4.98 -0.81
N VAL A 8 -22.39 -6.05 -1.33
CA VAL A 8 -21.65 -7.21 -1.84
C VAL A 8 -21.07 -6.83 -3.19
N LEU A 9 -19.94 -6.13 -3.15
CA LEU A 9 -19.11 -5.92 -4.31
C LEU A 9 -18.40 -7.23 -4.66
N GLY A 10 -18.03 -7.39 -5.94
CA GLY A 10 -17.23 -8.54 -6.38
C GLY A 10 -15.88 -8.61 -5.65
N PRO A 11 -14.99 -9.56 -6.01
CA PRO A 11 -13.66 -9.59 -5.43
C PRO A 11 -13.00 -8.21 -5.51
N LEU A 12 -12.37 -7.79 -4.42
CA LEU A 12 -11.73 -6.49 -4.32
C LEU A 12 -10.23 -6.67 -4.54
N VAL A 13 -9.60 -5.74 -5.23
CA VAL A 13 -8.15 -5.76 -5.47
C VAL A 13 -7.52 -4.65 -4.65
N GLY A 14 -6.73 -5.02 -3.64
CA GLY A 14 -5.88 -4.08 -2.91
C GLY A 14 -4.54 -3.94 -3.61
N ALA A 15 -4.04 -2.73 -3.78
CA ALA A 15 -2.74 -2.43 -4.35
C ALA A 15 -1.95 -1.52 -3.40
N VAL A 16 -0.82 -2.00 -2.91
CA VAL A 16 0.18 -1.14 -2.24
C VAL A 16 1.07 -0.56 -3.33
N ASP A 17 1.25 0.76 -3.34
CA ASP A 17 2.21 1.48 -4.18
C ASP A 17 3.22 2.17 -3.26
N GLN A 18 4.40 1.57 -3.14
CA GLN A 18 5.50 2.11 -2.36
C GLN A 18 6.35 2.98 -3.29
N GLY A 19 6.22 4.30 -3.13
CA GLY A 19 7.04 5.30 -3.81
C GLY A 19 8.13 5.87 -2.90
N THR A 20 9.02 6.67 -3.49
CA THR A 20 10.17 7.26 -2.79
C THR A 20 9.80 8.37 -1.81
N SER A 21 8.70 9.09 -2.04
CA SER A 21 8.24 10.18 -1.15
C SER A 21 6.97 9.82 -0.38
N SER A 22 6.29 8.75 -0.78
CA SER A 22 5.01 8.37 -0.16
C SER A 22 4.70 6.92 -0.42
N THR A 23 4.00 6.32 0.53
CA THR A 23 3.37 5.00 0.38
C THR A 23 1.87 5.19 0.23
N ARG A 24 1.26 4.40 -0.65
CA ARG A 24 -0.18 4.42 -0.89
C ARG A 24 -0.75 3.02 -0.81
N PHE A 25 -1.99 2.92 -0.35
CA PHE A 25 -2.80 1.73 -0.51
C PHE A 25 -4.12 2.10 -1.17
N LEU A 26 -4.43 1.41 -2.26
CA LEU A 26 -5.57 1.66 -3.13
C LEU A 26 -6.41 0.38 -3.19
N VAL A 27 -7.73 0.51 -3.10
CA VAL A 27 -8.65 -0.63 -3.23
C VAL A 27 -9.58 -0.40 -4.41
N PHE A 28 -9.57 -1.36 -5.32
CA PHE A 28 -10.34 -1.33 -6.55
C PHE A 28 -11.40 -2.44 -6.57
N ASN A 29 -12.47 -2.20 -7.32
CA ASN A 29 -13.43 -3.22 -7.68
C ASN A 29 -12.86 -4.06 -8.84
N SER A 30 -12.71 -5.38 -8.67
CA SER A 30 -12.14 -6.25 -9.71
C SER A 30 -12.97 -6.29 -11.00
N LYS A 31 -14.27 -5.98 -10.96
CA LYS A 31 -15.16 -6.05 -12.12
C LYS A 31 -15.24 -4.75 -12.91
N THR A 32 -15.26 -3.61 -12.21
CA THR A 32 -15.42 -2.29 -12.82
C THR A 32 -14.11 -1.52 -12.93
N ALA A 33 -13.04 -2.00 -12.29
CA ALA A 33 -11.77 -1.29 -12.09
C ALA A 33 -11.93 0.08 -11.40
N GLU A 34 -13.06 0.31 -10.73
CA GLU A 34 -13.34 1.54 -10.02
C GLU A 34 -12.54 1.60 -8.71
N LEU A 35 -11.96 2.77 -8.42
CA LEU A 35 -11.29 3.04 -7.16
C LEU A 35 -12.34 3.27 -6.06
N LEU A 36 -12.41 2.36 -5.09
CA LEU A 36 -13.38 2.40 -4.00
C LEU A 36 -12.88 3.22 -2.81
N SER A 37 -11.61 3.05 -2.45
CA SER A 37 -11.00 3.73 -1.32
C SER A 37 -9.48 3.76 -1.47
N HIS A 38 -8.86 4.75 -0.84
CA HIS A 38 -7.41 4.84 -0.78
C HIS A 38 -6.93 5.62 0.44
N HIS A 39 -5.69 5.37 0.81
CA HIS A 39 -4.94 6.19 1.74
C HIS A 39 -3.51 6.36 1.26
N GLN A 40 -2.89 7.46 1.69
CA GLN A 40 -1.52 7.80 1.37
C GLN A 40 -0.87 8.36 2.62
N VAL A 41 0.34 7.89 2.88
CA VAL A 41 1.22 8.38 3.95
C VAL A 41 2.49 8.88 3.28
N GLU A 42 2.88 10.13 3.60
CA GLU A 42 4.15 10.69 3.16
C GLU A 42 5.28 10.11 4.00
N LEU A 43 6.41 9.84 3.34
CA LEU A 43 7.62 9.34 3.98
C LEU A 43 8.61 10.47 4.15
N LYS A 44 9.27 10.51 5.30
CA LYS A 44 10.37 11.41 5.52
C LYS A 44 11.55 10.99 4.65
N GLN A 45 12.16 11.98 4.00
CA GLN A 45 13.39 11.80 3.25
C GLN A 45 14.51 12.51 4.01
N GLU A 46 15.55 11.76 4.36
CA GLU A 46 16.72 12.32 5.02
C GLU A 46 17.84 12.53 3.99
N PHE A 47 18.44 13.72 4.00
CA PHE A 47 19.48 14.14 3.07
C PHE A 47 20.79 14.41 3.85
N PRO A 48 21.49 13.36 4.32
CA PRO A 48 22.69 13.55 5.13
C PRO A 48 23.86 14.16 4.35
N LYS A 49 23.87 13.99 3.02
CA LYS A 49 24.85 14.55 2.09
C LYS A 49 24.16 15.00 0.81
N GLU A 50 24.78 15.94 0.10
CA GLU A 50 24.29 16.38 -1.21
C GLU A 50 24.19 15.20 -2.18
N GLY A 51 23.01 15.02 -2.78
CA GLY A 51 22.71 13.90 -3.67
C GLY A 51 22.36 12.56 -2.99
N TRP A 52 22.31 12.51 -1.65
CA TRP A 52 21.91 11.29 -0.91
C TRP A 52 20.46 11.39 -0.46
N VAL A 53 19.75 10.26 -0.53
CA VAL A 53 18.43 10.09 0.08
C VAL A 53 18.48 8.82 0.90
N GLU A 54 18.30 8.95 2.20
CA GLU A 54 18.17 7.84 3.13
C GLU A 54 16.73 7.77 3.65
N GLN A 55 16.23 6.53 3.80
CA GLN A 55 14.89 6.25 4.33
C GLN A 55 14.98 5.10 5.32
N ASP A 56 14.27 5.20 6.44
CA ASP A 56 14.19 4.12 7.42
C ASP A 56 13.25 3.01 6.88
N PRO A 57 13.73 1.76 6.73
CA PRO A 57 12.88 0.64 6.33
C PRO A 57 11.68 0.41 7.25
N LYS A 58 11.80 0.72 8.54
CA LYS A 58 10.69 0.61 9.50
C LYS A 58 9.63 1.66 9.24
N GLU A 59 10.02 2.87 8.85
CA GLU A 59 9.08 3.93 8.49
C GLU A 59 8.29 3.54 7.23
N ILE A 60 8.97 2.97 6.24
CA ILE A 60 8.34 2.41 5.03
C ILE A 60 7.37 1.29 5.39
N LEU A 61 7.74 0.37 6.26
CA LEU A 61 6.86 -0.73 6.63
C LEU A 61 5.64 -0.25 7.43
N ASN A 62 5.87 0.68 8.37
CA ASN A 62 4.81 1.29 9.16
C ASN A 62 3.83 2.08 8.28
N SER A 63 4.32 2.81 7.28
CA SER A 63 3.46 3.55 6.35
C SER A 63 2.58 2.62 5.51
N VAL A 64 3.06 1.43 5.13
CA VAL A 64 2.25 0.40 4.45
C VAL A 64 1.13 -0.07 5.37
N TYR A 65 1.46 -0.44 6.62
CA TYR A 65 0.44 -0.89 7.58
C TYR A 65 -0.59 0.18 7.88
N GLU A 66 -0.17 1.42 8.09
CA GLU A 66 -1.05 2.57 8.32
C GLU A 66 -1.96 2.80 7.12
N CYS A 67 -1.42 2.75 5.90
CA CYS A 67 -2.22 2.85 4.68
C CYS A 67 -3.29 1.76 4.61
N ILE A 68 -2.94 0.51 4.88
CA ILE A 68 -3.89 -0.61 4.85
C ILE A 68 -4.98 -0.42 5.90
N GLU A 69 -4.60 -0.13 7.16
CA GLU A 69 -5.53 0.05 8.26
C GLU A 69 -6.52 1.19 7.97
N LYS A 70 -6.02 2.37 7.58
CA LYS A 70 -6.85 3.54 7.29
C LYS A 70 -7.78 3.33 6.10
N THR A 71 -7.34 2.62 5.06
CA THR A 71 -8.20 2.30 3.93
C THR A 71 -9.28 1.29 4.32
N CYS A 72 -8.96 0.28 5.14
CA CYS A 72 -9.94 -0.67 5.67
C CYS A 72 -10.97 0.00 6.58
N GLU A 73 -10.56 0.94 7.44
CA GLU A 73 -11.48 1.78 8.23
C GLU A 73 -12.46 2.54 7.34
N LYS A 74 -11.96 3.19 6.27
CA LYS A 74 -12.80 3.90 5.29
C LYS A 74 -13.76 2.96 4.56
N LEU A 75 -13.32 1.76 4.17
CA LEU A 75 -14.19 0.76 3.54
C LEU A 75 -15.29 0.27 4.48
N GLY A 76 -14.97 0.11 5.77
CA GLY A 76 -15.95 -0.20 6.81
C GLY A 76 -17.03 0.88 6.94
N GLN A 77 -16.64 2.16 6.87
CA GLN A 77 -17.59 3.28 6.87
C GLN A 77 -18.50 3.30 5.62
N LEU A 78 -17.99 2.79 4.49
CA LEU A 78 -18.74 2.64 3.24
C LEU A 78 -19.61 1.37 3.20
N ASN A 79 -19.67 0.59 4.29
CA ASN A 79 -20.38 -0.69 4.36
C ASN A 79 -19.94 -1.69 3.27
N ILE A 80 -18.69 -1.63 2.84
CA ILE A 80 -18.10 -2.57 1.87
C ILE A 80 -17.55 -3.77 2.63
N ASP A 81 -17.82 -4.97 2.13
CA ASP A 81 -17.30 -6.19 2.73
C ASP A 81 -15.80 -6.37 2.44
N ILE A 82 -14.99 -6.31 3.49
CA ILE A 82 -13.51 -6.32 3.44
C ILE A 82 -12.98 -7.76 3.35
N SER A 83 -13.81 -8.77 3.64
CA SER A 83 -13.42 -10.19 3.67
C SER A 83 -12.99 -10.73 2.30
N ASN A 84 -13.32 -10.00 1.24
CA ASN A 84 -13.07 -10.38 -0.15
C ASN A 84 -11.94 -9.58 -0.83
N ILE A 85 -11.12 -8.85 -0.06
CA ILE A 85 -9.93 -8.17 -0.59
C ILE A 85 -8.85 -9.21 -0.88
N LYS A 86 -8.55 -9.41 -2.17
CA LYS A 86 -7.34 -10.06 -2.65
C LYS A 86 -6.25 -8.99 -2.75
N GLY A 87 -5.19 -9.13 -1.96
CA GLY A 87 -4.10 -8.16 -1.88
C GLY A 87 -3.05 -8.39 -2.96
N ARG A 88 -2.55 -7.31 -3.57
CA ARG A 88 -1.39 -7.30 -4.46
C ARG A 88 -0.42 -6.23 -3.97
N VAL A 89 0.83 -6.59 -3.74
CA VAL A 89 1.86 -5.64 -3.32
C VAL A 89 2.68 -5.25 -4.55
N GLY A 90 2.54 -4.00 -5.00
CA GLY A 90 3.32 -3.44 -6.11
C GLY A 90 4.40 -2.50 -5.59
N CYS A 91 5.63 -2.96 -5.48
CA CYS A 91 6.74 -2.08 -5.10
C CYS A 91 7.25 -1.34 -6.34
N SER A 92 7.09 -0.01 -6.42
CA SER A 92 7.56 0.81 -7.56
C SER A 92 8.97 1.38 -7.34
N VAL A 93 9.79 0.74 -6.50
CA VAL A 93 11.17 1.16 -6.27
C VAL A 93 12.05 0.79 -7.47
N LEU A 94 12.21 1.73 -8.39
CA LEU A 94 13.36 1.82 -9.29
C LEU A 94 14.58 2.28 -8.47
N ALA A 95 15.31 1.34 -7.89
CA ALA A 95 16.55 1.62 -7.17
C ALA A 95 17.70 1.96 -8.13
N PHE A 96 18.22 3.19 -8.07
CA PHE A 96 19.55 3.53 -8.62
C PHE A 96 20.60 3.40 -7.51
N TRP A 97 21.61 2.56 -7.72
CA TRP A 97 22.73 2.32 -6.79
C TRP A 97 23.89 3.31 -7.02
N THR A 98 24.55 3.77 -5.95
CA THR A 98 25.97 4.13 -5.99
C THR A 98 26.78 3.41 -4.90
N TYR A 99 28.07 3.25 -5.19
CA TYR A 99 28.95 2.16 -4.79
C TYR A 99 29.57 2.36 -3.39
N SER A 100 28.80 2.30 -2.28
CA SER A 100 29.44 2.31 -0.95
C SER A 100 28.65 1.67 0.21
N GLY A 101 27.83 0.66 -0.07
CA GLY A 101 27.49 -0.36 0.94
C GLY A 101 26.54 0.08 2.06
N ALA A 102 25.27 0.28 1.71
CA ALA A 102 24.12 -0.25 2.45
C ALA A 102 22.83 0.16 1.71
N ILE A 103 22.28 -0.74 0.90
CA ILE A 103 20.93 -0.64 0.36
C ILE A 103 20.16 -1.83 0.93
N LEU A 104 19.17 -1.55 1.77
CA LEU A 104 18.21 -2.55 2.22
C LEU A 104 17.19 -2.78 1.10
N PHE A 105 17.46 -3.81 0.31
CA PHE A 105 16.54 -4.40 -0.65
C PHE A 105 15.36 -5.02 0.10
N PHE A 106 14.13 -4.62 -0.23
CA PHE A 106 12.94 -5.46 -0.03
C PHE A 106 12.34 -5.76 -1.40
N SER A 107 12.84 -6.83 -2.04
CA SER A 107 12.13 -7.43 -3.17
C SER A 107 11.07 -8.35 -2.58
N CYS A 108 9.83 -7.88 -2.51
CA CYS A 108 8.71 -8.78 -2.24
C CYS A 108 8.46 -9.54 -3.55
N HIS A 109 8.82 -10.82 -3.57
CA HIS A 109 8.44 -11.71 -4.66
C HIS A 109 6.91 -11.81 -4.66
N CYS A 110 6.29 -11.67 -5.84
CA CYS A 110 4.88 -12.00 -6.03
C CYS A 110 4.72 -13.51 -5.83
N GLU A 111 4.37 -13.95 -4.63
CA GLU A 111 3.66 -15.21 -4.47
C GLU A 111 2.18 -14.90 -4.69
N ASP A 112 1.71 -15.25 -5.89
CA ASP A 112 0.29 -15.35 -6.21
C ASP A 112 -0.29 -16.51 -5.36
N ASP A 113 -0.60 -16.24 -4.09
CA ASP A 113 -1.40 -17.17 -3.29
C ASP A 113 -2.82 -17.19 -3.85
N THR A 114 -3.07 -18.26 -4.59
CA THR A 114 -4.30 -18.62 -5.29
C THR A 114 -5.47 -18.69 -4.31
#